data_AF-A8EVY7-F1
#
_entry.id   AF-A8EVY7-F1
#
_cell.length_a   1.000
_cell.length_b   1.000
_cell.length_c   1.000
_cell.angle_alpha   90.00
_cell.angle_beta   90.00
_cell.angle_gamma   90.00
#
_symmetry.space_group_name_H-M   'P 1'
#
loop_
_entity.id
_entity.type
_entity.pdbx_description
1 polymer ?
#
loop_
_entity_poly.entity_id
_entity_poly.type
_entity_poly.pdbx_seq_one_letter_code
_entity_poly.pdbx_strand_id
1 'polypeptide(L)'
;MFIGISKNLGNGFRIGIGTKINLDNNNKKNEKDKKEQEFQEFLNSMNTKTLDSVKKFVETNGYNFEEISKYEIDLDDLFIGSKKYEEFMKIVLDINKIAMRTLEIKDYGVVAKRKISDSVYNLVDFVEDYNKNFNTYLEQGLATKSIEIDYTQYKRVEIKKEKNISEISMVYKIFIYIGVIFMPYIFAWFTLKKGFSKTSRIISFVWLVLLLIGFINSPKNDQNTNTTNTTQEVNKNIK
;
A
#
# COMPACT_ATOMS: atom_id res chain seq x y z
N MET A 1 0.95 -3.37 4.70
CA MET A 1 2.31 -3.03 5.16
C MET A 1 2.78 -4.25 5.92
N PHE A 2 3.85 -4.85 5.44
CA PHE A 2 4.46 -6.02 6.02
C PHE A 2 5.29 -5.57 7.21
N ILE A 3 5.17 -6.31 8.30
CA ILE A 3 6.02 -6.14 9.47
C ILE A 3 7.24 -7.03 9.20
N GLY A 4 8.38 -6.39 8.97
CA GLY A 4 9.59 -7.10 8.60
C GLY A 4 10.78 -6.19 8.77
N ILE A 5 11.59 -6.49 9.77
CA ILE A 5 13.00 -6.12 9.72
C ILE A 5 13.60 -7.11 8.72
N SER A 6 13.74 -6.69 7.46
CA SER A 6 14.70 -7.37 6.62
C SER A 6 16.08 -7.03 7.18
N LYS A 7 16.93 -8.03 7.35
CA LYS A 7 18.37 -7.80 7.54
C LYS A 7 18.98 -7.01 6.38
N ASN A 8 18.19 -6.82 5.33
CA ASN A 8 18.46 -5.98 4.20
C ASN A 8 18.19 -4.49 4.45
N LEU A 9 19.21 -3.64 4.31
CA LEU A 9 19.14 -2.18 4.45
C LEU A 9 18.33 -1.50 3.35
N GLY A 10 18.31 -2.08 2.15
CA GLY A 10 17.73 -1.49 0.95
C GLY A 10 16.21 -1.45 0.93
N ASN A 11 15.55 -2.49 1.45
CA ASN A 11 14.09 -2.50 1.56
C ASN A 11 13.57 -1.77 2.81
N GLY A 12 14.46 -1.23 3.62
CA GLY A 12 14.19 -0.42 4.81
C GLY A 12 13.83 -1.27 6.01
N PHE A 13 14.42 -0.94 7.16
CA PHE A 13 13.87 -1.34 8.46
C PHE A 13 12.43 -0.81 8.55
N ARG A 14 11.45 -1.68 8.32
CA ARG A 14 10.03 -1.32 8.34
C ARG A 14 9.32 -2.12 9.42
N ILE A 15 9.07 -1.48 10.55
CA ILE A 15 8.07 -1.93 11.52
C ILE A 15 6.78 -1.15 11.22
N GLY A 16 5.86 -1.74 10.44
CA GLY A 16 4.60 -1.07 10.14
C GLY A 16 3.50 -1.99 9.59
N ILE A 17 2.25 -1.67 9.94
CA ILE A 17 1.05 -2.42 9.59
C ILE A 17 0.23 -1.63 8.57
N GLY A 18 -0.33 -2.35 7.59
CA GLY A 18 -1.19 -1.75 6.59
C GLY A 18 -2.61 -1.69 7.09
N THR A 19 -3.05 -0.51 7.48
CA THR A 19 -4.47 -0.15 7.41
C THR A 19 -4.59 1.04 6.47
N LYS A 20 -5.28 0.88 5.35
CA LYS A 20 -5.73 2.01 4.54
C LYS A 20 -6.65 2.86 5.41
N ILE A 21 -6.14 3.90 6.03
CA ILE A 21 -6.98 4.89 6.70
C ILE A 21 -7.55 5.75 5.58
N ASN A 22 -8.75 5.39 5.12
CA ASN A 22 -9.57 6.33 4.37
C ASN A 22 -9.95 7.44 5.36
N LEU A 23 -9.27 8.59 5.24
CA LEU A 23 -9.54 9.78 6.04
C LEU A 23 -10.80 10.46 5.49
N ASP A 24 -11.94 9.78 5.58
CA ASP A 24 -13.23 10.41 5.32
C ASP A 24 -13.55 11.30 6.52
N ASN A 25 -13.43 12.60 6.29
CA ASN A 25 -13.37 13.66 7.30
C ASN A 25 -14.73 13.96 7.97
N ASN A 26 -15.66 13.01 7.94
CA ASN A 26 -17.00 13.16 8.51
C ASN A 26 -17.53 11.80 8.95
N ASN A 27 -17.23 11.39 10.19
CA ASN A 27 -18.11 10.61 11.05
C ASN A 27 -17.44 10.40 12.42
N LYS A 28 -18.23 10.37 13.49
CA LYS A 28 -17.80 10.08 14.87
C LYS A 28 -16.82 8.89 14.87
N LYS A 29 -15.53 9.16 15.16
CA LYS A 29 -14.53 8.10 15.41
C LYS A 29 -15.00 7.27 16.60
N ASN A 30 -15.16 5.95 16.41
CA ASN A 30 -15.40 5.06 17.53
C ASN A 30 -14.16 5.09 18.45
N GLU A 31 -14.36 4.92 19.76
CA GLU A 31 -13.28 4.92 20.75
C GLU A 31 -12.19 3.86 20.44
N LYS A 32 -12.60 2.75 19.82
CA LYS A 32 -11.72 1.69 19.32
C LYS A 32 -10.77 2.17 18.20
N ASP A 33 -11.29 2.93 17.26
CA ASP A 33 -10.51 3.48 16.14
C ASP A 33 -9.50 4.53 16.64
N LYS A 34 -9.87 5.25 17.70
CA LYS A 34 -8.97 6.22 18.36
C LYS A 34 -7.79 5.54 19.06
N LYS A 35 -8.05 4.48 19.85
CA LYS A 35 -7.00 3.72 20.55
C LYS A 35 -6.02 3.06 19.58
N GLU A 36 -6.53 2.53 18.47
CA GLU A 36 -5.70 1.95 17.42
C GLU A 36 -4.81 3.01 16.76
N GLN A 37 -5.34 4.20 16.45
CA GLN A 37 -4.55 5.29 15.89
C GLN A 37 -3.47 5.81 16.85
N GLU A 38 -3.81 6.06 18.11
CA GLU A 38 -2.84 6.44 19.14
C GLU A 38 -1.73 5.39 19.30
N PHE A 39 -2.07 4.11 19.10
CA PHE A 39 -1.09 3.04 19.11
C PHE A 39 -0.21 3.03 17.86
N GLN A 40 -0.75 3.31 16.67
CA GLN A 40 0.05 3.45 15.45
C GLN A 40 1.02 4.64 15.53
N GLU A 41 0.58 5.78 16.06
CA GLU A 41 1.45 6.94 16.29
C GLU A 41 2.59 6.60 17.26
N PHE A 42 2.27 5.89 18.35
CA PHE A 42 3.26 5.36 19.27
C PHE A 42 4.25 4.43 18.57
N LEU A 43 3.79 3.44 17.79
CA LEU A 43 4.67 2.53 17.05
C LEU A 43 5.58 3.27 16.07
N ASN A 44 5.06 4.27 15.36
CA ASN A 44 5.86 5.10 14.46
C ASN A 44 6.99 5.80 15.22
N SER A 45 6.70 6.36 16.40
CA SER A 45 7.73 7.00 17.22
C SER A 45 8.82 6.01 17.68
N MET A 46 8.43 4.78 18.02
CA MET A 46 9.36 3.71 18.41
C MET A 46 10.18 3.21 17.22
N ASN A 47 9.57 3.12 16.04
CA ASN A 47 10.25 2.75 14.81
C ASN A 47 11.29 3.80 14.41
N THR A 48 10.99 5.09 14.52
CA THR A 48 11.97 6.17 14.28
C THR A 48 13.17 6.02 15.21
N LYS A 49 12.95 5.80 16.52
CA LYS A 49 14.05 5.57 17.48
C LYS A 49 14.90 4.35 17.11
N THR A 50 14.24 3.25 16.72
CA THR A 50 14.93 2.03 16.28
C THR A 50 15.77 2.29 15.05
N LEU A 51 15.24 3.02 14.06
CA LEU A 51 15.97 3.39 12.85
C LEU A 51 17.16 4.30 13.15
N ASP A 52 17.00 5.28 14.03
CA ASP A 52 18.09 6.16 14.47
C ASP A 52 19.19 5.36 15.17
N SER A 53 18.83 4.39 16.02
CA SER A 53 19.78 3.48 16.66
C SER A 53 20.51 2.59 15.64
N VAL A 54 19.80 2.03 14.66
CA VAL A 54 20.42 1.24 13.57
C VAL A 54 21.38 2.12 12.77
N LYS A 55 20.95 3.31 12.36
CA LYS A 55 21.78 4.28 11.65
C LYS A 55 23.05 4.58 12.43
N LYS A 56 22.92 4.96 13.70
CA LYS A 56 24.04 5.29 14.58
C LYS A 56 24.99 4.09 14.72
N PHE A 57 24.48 2.89 14.95
CA PHE A 57 25.29 1.68 15.03
C PHE A 57 26.11 1.48 13.75
N VAL A 58 25.47 1.57 12.59
CA VAL A 58 26.13 1.35 11.30
C VAL A 58 27.18 2.43 11.00
N GLU A 59 26.86 3.69 11.29
CA GLU A 59 27.79 4.83 11.13
C GLU A 59 28.99 4.75 12.09
N THR A 60 28.79 4.32 13.34
CA THR A 60 29.89 4.09 14.30
C THR A 60 30.91 3.09 13.75
N ASN A 61 30.45 2.06 13.03
CA ASN A 61 31.33 1.09 12.40
C ASN A 61 32.04 1.62 11.14
N GLY A 62 31.71 2.83 10.67
CA GLY A 62 32.37 3.48 9.54
C GLY A 62 31.68 3.29 8.19
N TYR A 63 30.41 2.86 8.18
CA TYR A 63 29.60 2.76 6.97
C TYR A 63 28.75 4.02 6.77
N ASN A 64 28.50 4.41 5.52
CA ASN A 64 27.53 5.47 5.21
C ASN A 64 26.13 4.88 5.06
N PHE A 65 25.25 5.13 6.05
CA PHE A 65 23.89 4.60 6.05
C PHE A 65 23.07 5.01 4.82
N GLU A 66 23.23 6.23 4.32
CA GLU A 66 22.49 6.73 3.15
C GLU A 66 22.94 6.08 1.85
N GLU A 67 24.17 5.57 1.80
CA GLU A 67 24.70 4.89 0.63
C GLU A 67 24.29 3.42 0.60
N ILE A 68 24.50 2.71 1.71
CA ILE A 68 24.15 1.28 1.82
C ILE A 68 22.64 1.04 1.74
N SER A 69 21.81 1.99 2.21
CA SER A 69 20.34 1.88 2.12
C SER A 69 19.80 2.02 0.70
N LYS A 70 20.63 2.41 -0.28
CA LYS A 70 20.25 2.39 -1.71
C LYS A 70 20.36 1.00 -2.32
N TYR A 71 20.99 0.06 -1.63
CA TYR A 71 21.29 -1.27 -2.14
C TYR A 71 20.68 -2.32 -1.23
N GLU A 72 20.33 -3.45 -1.83
CA GLU A 72 19.78 -4.59 -1.12
C GLU A 72 20.90 -5.35 -0.35
N ILE A 73 21.60 -4.69 0.58
CA ILE A 73 22.74 -5.24 1.36
C ILE A 73 22.25 -5.84 2.68
N ASP A 74 22.65 -7.08 2.99
CA ASP A 74 22.42 -7.71 4.29
C ASP A 74 23.44 -7.22 5.33
N LEU A 75 22.98 -6.81 6.52
CA LEU A 75 23.89 -6.43 7.60
C LEU A 75 24.76 -7.60 8.07
N ASP A 76 24.31 -8.85 7.95
CA ASP A 76 25.10 -10.02 8.35
C ASP A 76 26.41 -10.11 7.55
N ASP A 77 26.36 -9.72 6.28
CA ASP A 77 27.52 -9.69 5.37
C ASP A 77 28.50 -8.56 5.75
N LEU A 78 28.00 -7.48 6.35
CA LEU A 78 28.79 -6.31 6.74
C LEU A 78 29.51 -6.48 8.09
N PHE A 79 29.01 -7.36 8.96
CA PHE A 79 29.41 -7.46 10.36
C PHE A 79 29.90 -8.84 10.77
N ILE A 80 30.47 -9.58 9.81
CA ILE A 80 30.96 -10.95 9.99
C ILE A 80 31.89 -11.04 11.22
N GLY A 81 31.57 -11.98 12.12
CA GLY A 81 32.38 -12.32 13.29
C GLY A 81 32.33 -11.31 14.44
N SER A 82 31.52 -10.24 14.37
CA SER A 82 31.41 -9.29 15.48
C SER A 82 30.36 -9.72 16.51
N LYS A 83 30.83 -10.05 17.71
CA LYS A 83 29.95 -10.45 18.82
C LYS A 83 28.96 -9.36 19.21
N LYS A 84 29.35 -8.09 19.09
CA LYS A 84 28.46 -6.95 19.36
C LYS A 84 27.34 -6.80 18.34
N TYR A 85 27.57 -7.19 17.09
CA TYR A 85 26.51 -7.26 16.10
C TYR A 85 25.50 -8.37 16.42
N GLU A 86 25.96 -9.52 16.91
CA GLU A 86 25.04 -10.59 17.35
C GLU A 86 24.15 -10.13 18.51
N GLU A 87 24.74 -9.44 19.50
CA GLU A 87 24.00 -8.83 20.63
C GLU A 87 22.98 -7.80 20.12
N PHE A 88 23.40 -6.91 19.21
CA PHE A 88 22.53 -5.92 18.57
C PHE A 88 21.35 -6.60 17.84
N MET A 89 21.63 -7.59 17.00
CA MET A 89 20.62 -8.29 16.21
C MET A 89 19.62 -9.04 17.09
N LYS A 90 20.06 -9.60 18.21
CA LYS A 90 19.16 -10.22 19.18
C LYS A 90 18.14 -9.22 19.73
N ILE A 91 18.59 -8.02 20.13
CA ILE A 91 17.70 -6.97 20.65
C ILE A 91 16.70 -6.53 19.57
N VAL A 92 17.17 -6.33 18.34
CA VAL A 92 16.35 -5.93 17.20
C VAL A 92 15.27 -6.98 16.88
N LEU A 93 15.63 -8.27 16.87
CA LEU A 93 14.70 -9.37 16.65
C LEU A 93 13.67 -9.48 17.78
N ASP A 94 14.07 -9.25 19.02
CA ASP A 94 13.18 -9.26 20.18
C ASP A 94 12.15 -8.12 20.11
N ILE A 95 12.55 -6.90 19.74
CA ILE A 95 11.63 -5.77 19.50
C ILE A 95 10.58 -6.16 18.46
N ASN A 96 11.01 -6.72 17.33
CA ASN A 96 10.11 -7.11 16.26
C ASN A 96 9.11 -8.18 16.74
N LYS A 97 9.60 -9.21 17.43
CA LYS A 97 8.76 -10.27 17.98
C LYS A 97 7.71 -9.73 18.96
N ILE A 98 8.08 -8.80 19.84
CA ILE A 98 7.15 -8.17 20.80
C ILE A 98 6.13 -7.32 20.06
N ALA A 99 6.57 -6.49 19.10
CA ALA A 99 5.68 -5.65 18.30
C ALA A 99 4.69 -6.50 17.49
N MET A 100 5.17 -7.53 16.78
CA MET A 100 4.33 -8.48 16.03
C MET A 100 3.24 -9.10 16.88
N ARG A 101 3.62 -9.70 18.01
CA ARG A 101 2.66 -10.35 18.91
C ARG A 101 1.62 -9.37 19.44
N THR A 102 2.07 -8.17 19.81
CA THR A 102 1.18 -7.11 20.29
C THR A 102 0.13 -6.74 19.24
N LEU A 103 0.54 -6.70 17.98
CA LEU A 103 -0.31 -6.35 16.85
C LEU A 103 -1.27 -7.45 16.42
N GLU A 104 -0.79 -8.70 16.40
CA GLU A 104 -1.63 -9.88 16.14
C GLU A 104 -2.76 -10.01 17.16
N ILE A 105 -2.44 -9.77 18.44
CA ILE A 105 -3.40 -9.84 19.55
C ILE A 105 -4.28 -8.57 19.61
N LYS A 106 -3.91 -7.51 18.89
CA LYS A 106 -4.54 -6.18 18.93
C LYS A 106 -4.56 -5.59 20.35
N ASP A 107 -3.49 -5.84 21.12
CA ASP A 107 -3.32 -5.28 22.46
C ASP A 107 -2.73 -3.86 22.35
N TYR A 108 -3.60 -2.86 22.34
CA TYR A 108 -3.21 -1.45 22.26
C TYR A 108 -3.05 -0.78 23.64
N GLY A 109 -3.00 -1.59 24.71
CA GLY A 109 -2.95 -1.11 26.08
C GLY A 109 -1.60 -0.52 26.49
N VAL A 110 -1.59 0.15 27.66
CA VAL A 110 -0.39 0.76 28.25
C VAL A 110 0.71 -0.27 28.50
N VAL A 111 0.35 -1.48 28.93
CA VAL A 111 1.31 -2.56 29.21
C VAL A 111 2.07 -2.96 27.95
N ALA A 112 1.37 -3.05 26.81
CA ALA A 112 1.98 -3.39 25.53
C ALA A 112 2.91 -2.27 25.05
N LYS A 113 2.45 -1.00 25.14
CA LYS A 113 3.30 0.17 24.85
C LYS A 113 4.57 0.18 25.67
N ARG A 114 4.47 -0.10 26.98
CA ARG A 114 5.62 -0.17 27.88
C ARG A 114 6.60 -1.28 27.46
N LYS A 115 6.13 -2.51 27.19
CA LYS A 115 7.00 -3.62 26.76
C LYS A 115 7.80 -3.28 25.49
N ILE A 116 7.14 -2.68 24.50
CA ILE A 116 7.79 -2.26 23.25
C ILE A 116 8.79 -1.15 23.55
N SER A 117 8.38 -0.14 24.32
CA SER A 117 9.24 0.97 24.74
C SER A 117 10.50 0.46 25.44
N ASP A 118 10.36 -0.37 26.48
CA ASP A 118 11.49 -0.89 27.25
C ASP A 118 12.49 -1.63 26.35
N SER A 119 12.01 -2.40 25.38
CA SER A 119 12.88 -3.12 24.43
C SER A 119 13.57 -2.17 23.45
N VAL A 120 12.88 -1.12 22.99
CA VAL A 120 13.45 -0.10 22.10
C VAL A 120 14.48 0.75 22.85
N TYR A 121 14.23 1.14 24.09
CA TYR A 121 15.20 1.88 24.89
C TYR A 121 16.41 1.03 25.26
N ASN A 122 16.25 -0.28 25.51
CA ASN A 122 17.39 -1.19 25.64
C ASN A 122 18.29 -1.17 24.38
N LEU A 123 17.71 -1.11 23.18
CA LEU A 123 18.49 -0.93 21.94
C LEU A 123 19.21 0.42 21.91
N VAL A 124 18.51 1.50 22.29
CA VAL A 124 19.09 2.85 22.34
C VAL A 124 20.30 2.88 23.28
N ASP A 125 20.13 2.37 24.50
CA ASP A 125 21.16 2.33 25.54
C ASP A 125 22.35 1.47 25.09
N PHE A 126 22.08 0.31 24.48
CA PHE A 126 23.11 -0.55 23.90
C PHE A 126 23.94 0.20 22.83
N VAL A 127 23.29 0.88 21.89
CA VAL A 127 23.98 1.60 20.82
C VAL A 127 24.75 2.81 21.36
N GLU A 128 24.24 3.47 22.40
CA GLU A 128 24.94 4.56 23.05
C GLU A 128 26.21 4.10 23.75
N ASP A 129 26.14 3.00 24.50
CA ASP A 129 27.30 2.34 25.08
C ASP A 129 28.29 1.87 24.00
N TYR A 130 27.79 1.22 22.94
CA TYR A 130 28.57 0.78 21.80
C TYR A 130 29.36 1.92 21.17
N ASN A 131 28.70 3.04 20.89
CA ASN A 131 29.33 4.20 20.29
C ASN A 131 30.39 4.83 21.21
N LYS A 132 30.15 4.88 22.52
CA LYS A 132 31.11 5.43 23.49
C LYS A 132 32.35 4.54 23.64
N ASN A 133 32.16 3.22 23.62
CA ASN A 133 33.20 2.24 23.90
C ASN A 133 33.71 1.52 22.63
N PHE A 134 33.40 2.04 21.44
CA PHE A 134 33.67 1.37 20.17
C PHE A 134 35.14 0.97 20.01
N ASN A 135 36.08 1.88 20.30
CA ASN A 135 37.51 1.59 20.20
C ASN A 135 37.94 0.47 21.15
N THR A 136 37.39 0.43 22.37
CA THR A 136 37.65 -0.64 23.32
C THR A 136 37.10 -1.98 22.81
N TYR A 137 35.91 -1.98 22.20
CA TYR A 137 35.33 -3.18 21.60
C TYR A 137 36.10 -3.66 20.35
N LEU A 138 36.68 -2.75 19.58
CA LEU A 138 37.59 -3.10 18.48
C LEU A 138 38.86 -3.78 18.99
N GLU A 139 39.50 -3.20 20.01
CA GLU A 139 40.72 -3.77 20.62
C GLU A 139 40.47 -5.17 21.22
N GLN A 140 39.27 -5.40 21.75
CA GLN A 140 38.86 -6.70 22.30
C GLN A 140 38.41 -7.72 21.24
N GLY A 141 38.38 -7.35 19.95
CA GLY A 141 37.88 -8.22 18.88
C GLY A 141 36.37 -8.49 18.96
N LEU A 142 35.62 -7.63 19.64
CA LEU A 142 34.16 -7.74 19.80
C LEU A 142 33.39 -6.97 18.72
N ALA A 143 34.05 -6.02 18.06
CA ALA A 143 33.55 -5.17 16.99
C ALA A 143 34.41 -5.29 15.72
N THR A 144 33.84 -4.97 14.57
CA THR A 144 34.53 -4.97 13.27
C THR A 144 34.40 -3.60 12.61
N LYS A 145 35.50 -3.05 12.11
CA LYS A 145 35.49 -1.81 11.33
C LYS A 145 34.94 -2.06 9.93
N SER A 146 34.39 -1.02 9.29
CA SER A 146 33.87 -1.10 7.94
C SER A 146 34.86 -1.69 6.95
N ILE A 147 34.33 -2.58 6.10
CA ILE A 147 35.01 -3.18 4.97
C ILE A 147 34.58 -2.41 3.72
N GLU A 148 35.45 -2.30 2.72
CA GLU A 148 35.10 -1.72 1.43
C GLU A 148 34.02 -2.56 0.76
N ILE A 149 32.89 -1.93 0.40
CA ILE A 149 31.74 -2.61 -0.19
C ILE A 149 31.85 -2.55 -1.71
N ASP A 150 31.91 -3.71 -2.37
CA ASP A 150 31.70 -3.79 -3.82
C ASP A 150 30.20 -3.70 -4.15
N TYR A 151 29.74 -2.47 -4.39
CA TYR A 151 28.33 -2.18 -4.71
C TYR A 151 27.84 -2.83 -6.01
N THR A 152 28.72 -3.33 -6.88
CA THR A 152 28.31 -3.96 -8.15
C THR A 152 27.62 -5.31 -7.95
N GLN A 153 27.84 -5.95 -6.80
CA GLN A 153 27.22 -7.22 -6.42
C GLN A 153 25.79 -7.06 -5.90
N TYR A 154 25.37 -5.83 -5.56
CA TYR A 154 24.11 -5.59 -4.88
C TYR A 154 23.08 -4.95 -5.81
N LYS A 155 21.86 -5.48 -5.74
CA LYS A 155 20.73 -4.91 -6.46
C LYS A 155 20.40 -3.53 -5.87
N ARG A 156 20.39 -2.51 -6.72
CA ARG A 156 19.91 -1.18 -6.32
C ARG A 156 18.41 -1.22 -6.04
N VAL A 157 18.00 -0.58 -4.97
CA VAL A 157 16.60 -0.38 -4.61
C VAL A 157 15.98 0.62 -5.58
N GLU A 158 15.12 0.13 -6.46
CA GLU A 158 14.29 0.99 -7.29
C GLU A 158 13.13 1.53 -6.45
N ILE A 159 13.20 2.80 -6.06
CA ILE A 159 12.05 3.50 -5.50
C ILE A 159 11.02 3.65 -6.63
N LYS A 160 10.08 2.71 -6.72
CA LYS A 160 8.87 2.89 -7.54
C LYS A 160 8.14 4.10 -6.98
N LYS A 161 8.30 5.25 -7.66
CA LYS A 161 7.54 6.46 -7.37
C LYS A 161 6.06 6.09 -7.45
N GLU A 162 5.40 6.10 -6.30
CA GLU A 162 3.97 5.86 -6.20
C GLU A 162 3.28 6.85 -7.14
N LYS A 163 2.67 6.34 -8.22
CA LYS A 163 1.94 7.19 -9.18
C LYS A 163 0.90 7.96 -8.38
N ASN A 164 1.08 9.28 -8.32
CA ASN A 164 0.24 10.17 -7.55
C ASN A 164 -1.22 9.95 -7.99
N ILE A 165 -2.06 9.47 -7.06
CA ILE A 165 -3.46 9.11 -7.32
C ILE A 165 -4.26 10.31 -7.89
N SER A 166 -3.73 11.53 -7.76
CA SER A 166 -4.25 12.75 -8.36
C SER A 166 -4.36 12.69 -9.89
N GLU A 167 -3.37 12.15 -10.62
CA GLU A 167 -3.43 12.04 -12.09
C GLU A 167 -4.46 11.00 -12.55
N ILE A 168 -4.55 9.86 -11.83
CA ILE A 168 -5.52 8.81 -12.11
C ILE A 168 -6.95 9.33 -11.93
N SER A 169 -7.17 10.25 -10.97
CA SER A 169 -8.49 10.83 -10.71
C SER A 169 -9.03 11.68 -11.86
N MET A 170 -8.16 12.38 -12.60
CA MET A 170 -8.56 13.23 -13.72
C MET A 170 -8.88 12.38 -14.96
N VAL A 171 -8.02 11.40 -15.26
CA VAL A 171 -8.20 10.46 -16.37
C VAL A 171 -9.47 9.63 -16.17
N TYR A 172 -9.72 9.13 -14.94
CA TYR A 172 -10.93 8.38 -14.61
C TYR A 172 -12.21 9.21 -14.78
N LYS A 173 -12.20 10.50 -14.39
CA LYS A 173 -13.32 11.41 -14.64
C LYS A 173 -13.59 11.59 -16.13
N ILE A 174 -12.56 11.75 -16.95
CA ILE A 174 -12.66 11.86 -18.42
C ILE A 174 -13.20 10.57 -19.05
N PHE A 175 -12.73 9.40 -18.63
CA PHE A 175 -13.28 8.11 -19.09
C PHE A 175 -14.74 7.90 -18.69
N ILE A 176 -15.16 8.41 -17.51
CA ILE A 176 -16.58 8.39 -17.14
C ILE A 176 -17.39 9.28 -18.09
N TYR A 177 -16.93 10.51 -18.38
CA TYR A 177 -17.63 11.40 -19.32
C TYR A 177 -17.70 10.83 -20.75
N ILE A 178 -16.63 10.19 -21.24
CA ILE A 178 -16.62 9.56 -22.57
C ILE A 178 -17.58 8.36 -22.61
N GLY A 179 -17.64 7.57 -21.54
CA GLY A 179 -18.56 6.43 -21.42
C GLY A 179 -20.03 6.83 -21.40
N VAL A 180 -20.36 7.98 -20.80
CA VAL A 180 -21.73 8.54 -20.80
C VAL A 180 -22.18 8.87 -22.22
N ILE A 181 -21.28 9.42 -23.04
CA ILE A 181 -21.58 9.83 -24.42
C ILE A 181 -21.75 8.61 -25.33
N PHE A 182 -20.88 7.59 -25.21
CA PHE A 182 -20.87 6.45 -26.12
C PHE A 182 -21.92 5.36 -25.82
N MET A 183 -22.29 5.11 -24.56
CA MET A 183 -23.28 4.07 -24.22
C MET A 183 -24.19 4.44 -23.03
N PRO A 184 -25.19 5.30 -23.27
CA PRO A 184 -26.05 5.82 -22.21
C PRO A 184 -26.97 4.79 -21.54
N TYR A 185 -27.29 3.68 -22.23
CA TYR A 185 -28.02 2.56 -21.64
C TYR A 185 -27.24 1.90 -20.49
N ILE A 186 -25.92 1.69 -20.65
CA ILE A 186 -25.06 1.12 -19.62
C ILE A 186 -24.83 2.13 -18.49
N PHE A 187 -24.77 3.42 -18.83
CA PHE A 187 -24.57 4.47 -17.84
C PHE A 187 -25.78 4.66 -16.93
N ALA A 188 -27.00 4.60 -17.46
CA ALA A 188 -28.22 4.59 -16.65
C ALA A 188 -28.22 3.42 -15.66
N TRP A 189 -27.88 2.21 -16.10
CA TRP A 189 -27.72 1.03 -15.24
C TRP A 189 -26.63 1.21 -14.16
N PHE A 190 -25.49 1.80 -14.53
CA PHE A 190 -24.37 2.04 -13.63
C PHE A 190 -24.71 3.02 -12.50
N THR A 191 -25.55 4.03 -12.77
CA THR A 191 -25.94 5.04 -11.77
C THR A 191 -26.88 4.51 -10.68
N LEU A 192 -27.48 3.32 -10.85
CA LEU A 192 -28.26 2.65 -9.81
C LEU A 192 -27.39 2.07 -8.70
N LYS A 193 -26.08 1.89 -8.93
CA LYS A 193 -25.17 1.37 -7.91
C LYS A 193 -25.06 2.34 -6.71
N LYS A 194 -25.02 1.80 -5.49
CA LYS A 194 -24.92 2.58 -4.25
C LYS A 194 -23.56 3.30 -4.21
N GLY A 195 -23.57 4.64 -4.10
CA GLY A 195 -22.37 5.47 -4.10
C GLY A 195 -22.43 6.71 -5.02
N PHE A 196 -23.39 6.77 -5.95
CA PHE A 196 -23.55 7.94 -6.83
C PHE A 196 -24.52 8.99 -6.27
N SER A 197 -24.17 10.28 -6.47
CA SER A 197 -24.99 11.42 -6.07
C SER A 197 -26.36 11.40 -6.76
N LYS A 198 -27.39 11.91 -6.07
CA LYS A 198 -28.76 12.03 -6.61
C LYS A 198 -28.77 12.82 -7.93
N THR A 199 -27.95 13.87 -8.04
CA THR A 199 -27.85 14.71 -9.25
C THR A 199 -27.31 13.95 -10.46
N SER A 200 -26.29 13.09 -10.27
CA SER A 200 -25.76 12.25 -11.35
C SER A 200 -26.77 11.22 -11.85
N ARG A 201 -27.63 10.69 -10.98
CA ARG A 201 -28.70 9.77 -11.41
C ARG A 201 -29.70 10.48 -12.33
N ILE A 202 -30.17 11.67 -11.94
CA ILE A 202 -31.11 12.46 -12.75
C ILE A 202 -30.53 12.73 -14.15
N ILE A 203 -29.27 13.16 -14.24
CA ILE A 203 -28.67 13.53 -15.52
C ILE A 203 -28.61 12.36 -16.52
N SER A 204 -28.33 11.16 -16.02
CA SER A 204 -28.23 9.95 -16.85
C SER A 204 -29.58 9.46 -17.35
N PHE A 205 -30.63 9.58 -16.53
CA PHE A 205 -31.99 9.25 -16.94
C PHE A 205 -32.55 10.25 -17.95
N VAL A 206 -32.31 11.55 -17.77
CA VAL A 206 -32.73 12.59 -18.73
C VAL A 206 -32.10 12.34 -20.10
N TRP A 207 -30.82 11.97 -20.15
CA TRP A 207 -30.13 11.65 -21.40
C TRP A 207 -30.64 10.38 -22.08
N LEU A 208 -31.00 9.34 -21.31
CA LEU A 208 -31.62 8.12 -21.84
C LEU A 208 -32.99 8.42 -22.48
N VAL A 209 -33.82 9.24 -21.83
CA VAL A 209 -35.13 9.63 -22.35
C VAL A 209 -35.01 10.40 -23.67
N LEU A 210 -34.04 11.32 -23.77
CA LEU A 210 -33.76 12.05 -25.02
C LEU A 210 -33.40 11.11 -26.18
N LEU A 211 -32.60 10.08 -25.94
CA LEU A 211 -32.26 9.10 -26.97
C LEU A 211 -33.46 8.28 -27.43
N LEU A 212 -34.31 7.85 -26.51
CA LEU A 212 -35.52 7.09 -26.84
C LEU A 212 -36.46 7.91 -27.75
N ILE A 213 -36.62 9.20 -27.48
CA ILE A 213 -37.42 10.11 -28.31
C ILE A 213 -36.81 10.24 -29.72
N GLY A 214 -35.48 10.28 -29.83
CA GLY A 214 -34.78 10.30 -31.13
C GLY A 214 -35.00 9.04 -31.98
N PHE A 215 -35.02 7.86 -31.36
CA PHE A 215 -35.29 6.59 -32.06
C PHE A 215 -36.75 6.48 -32.55
N ILE A 216 -37.72 7.00 -31.79
CA ILE A 216 -39.14 6.93 -32.15
C ILE A 216 -39.46 7.79 -33.39
N ASN A 217 -38.72 8.88 -33.60
CA ASN A 217 -38.93 9.79 -34.74
C ASN A 217 -38.15 9.40 -36.01
N SER A 218 -37.53 8.21 -36.06
CA SER A 218 -36.84 7.75 -37.27
C SER A 218 -37.87 7.37 -38.36
N PRO A 219 -37.88 8.05 -39.53
CA PRO A 219 -38.76 7.65 -40.63
C PRO A 219 -38.35 6.25 -41.11
N LYS A 220 -39.28 5.30 -41.02
CA LYS A 220 -39.12 3.96 -41.62
C LYS A 220 -39.05 4.14 -43.13
N ASN A 221 -37.93 3.74 -43.73
CA ASN A 221 -37.82 3.61 -45.17
C ASN A 221 -38.37 2.23 -45.55
N ASP A 222 -39.56 2.20 -46.17
CA ASP A 222 -40.26 0.98 -46.54
C ASP A 222 -39.51 0.24 -47.66
N GLN A 223 -39.12 -1.01 -47.38
CA GLN A 223 -38.60 -1.95 -48.38
C GLN A 223 -39.76 -2.82 -48.90
N ASN A 224 -40.02 -2.72 -50.20
CA ASN A 224 -41.01 -3.49 -50.96
C ASN A 224 -40.87 -5.01 -50.73
N THR A 225 -41.99 -5.68 -50.43
CA THR A 225 -42.11 -7.14 -50.55
C THR A 225 -43.36 -7.49 -51.38
N ASN A 226 -43.14 -7.93 -52.63
CA ASN A 226 -44.18 -8.60 -53.41
C ASN A 226 -44.43 -9.99 -52.80
N THR A 227 -45.65 -10.21 -52.31
CA THR A 227 -46.11 -11.50 -51.79
C THR A 227 -46.78 -12.29 -52.90
N THR A 228 -46.18 -13.40 -53.33
CA THR A 228 -46.79 -14.40 -54.22
C THR A 228 -47.49 -15.44 -53.36
N ASN A 229 -48.82 -15.53 -53.45
CA ASN A 229 -49.63 -16.53 -52.74
C ASN A 229 -49.47 -17.91 -53.38
N THR A 230 -49.07 -18.90 -52.58
CA THR A 230 -49.15 -20.33 -52.90
C THR A 230 -50.53 -20.86 -52.55
N THR A 231 -51.22 -21.50 -53.51
CA THR A 231 -51.84 -22.84 -53.38
C THR A 231 -52.47 -23.21 -54.72
N GLN A 232 -51.86 -24.17 -55.40
CA GLN A 232 -52.43 -24.88 -56.52
C GLN A 232 -53.43 -25.94 -56.03
N GLU A 233 -54.49 -26.08 -56.84
CA GLU A 233 -55.32 -27.27 -57.08
C GLU A 233 -56.13 -27.91 -55.95
N VAL A 234 -57.47 -27.86 -56.07
CA VAL A 234 -58.29 -29.06 -56.41
C VAL A 234 -59.52 -28.64 -57.25
N ASN A 235 -59.61 -29.28 -58.41
CA ASN A 235 -60.69 -29.29 -59.40
C ASN A 235 -62.02 -29.86 -58.86
N LYS A 236 -63.19 -29.28 -59.23
CA LYS A 236 -64.27 -30.01 -59.96
C LYS A 236 -65.51 -29.18 -60.32
N ASN A 237 -65.92 -29.38 -61.57
CA ASN A 237 -67.28 -29.46 -62.12
C ASN A 237 -68.00 -28.19 -62.63
N ILE A 238 -67.90 -28.10 -63.96
CA ILE A 238 -68.80 -27.55 -64.99
C ILE A 238 -70.28 -27.90 -64.73
N LYS A 239 -71.16 -26.90 -64.85
CA LYS A 239 -72.33 -26.97 -65.73
C LYS A 239 -72.76 -25.59 -66.17
#